data_AF-A0A060BU25-F1
#
_entry.id   AF-A0A060BU25-F1
#
_cell.length_a   1.000
_cell.length_b   1.000
_cell.length_c   1.000
_cell.angle_alpha   90.00
_cell.angle_beta   90.00
_cell.angle_gamma   90.00
#
_symmetry.space_group_name_H-M   'P 1'
#
loop_
_entity.id
_entity.type
_entity.pdbx_description
1 polymer ?
#
loop_
_entity_poly.entity_id
_entity_poly.type
_entity_poly.pdbx_seq_one_letter_code
_entity_poly.pdbx_strand_id
1 'polypeptide(L)'
;AWGLLDWNGMINPMASMIKCCHAFTAVSEGYLEELFSNFKGLEPLVQQESQKAFGIINGIDTEVWNPSTDEMLAFNTTKKCCKRTKKIQN
;
A
#
# COMPACT_ATOMS: atom_id res chain seq x y z
N ALA A 1 -12.38 26.44 18.12
CA ALA A 1 -12.55 25.24 17.28
C ALA A 1 -11.25 25.01 16.51
N TRP A 2 -10.73 23.79 16.45
CA TRP A 2 -9.43 23.48 15.85
C TRP A 2 -9.43 23.47 14.30
N GLY A 3 -10.42 24.09 13.66
CA GLY A 3 -10.51 24.25 12.21
C GLY A 3 -10.52 22.90 11.48
N LEU A 4 -9.75 22.79 10.39
CA LEU A 4 -9.60 21.56 9.60
C LEU A 4 -8.96 20.39 10.38
N LEU A 5 -8.45 20.64 11.58
CA LEU A 5 -7.88 19.62 12.47
C LEU A 5 -8.92 19.00 13.40
N ASP A 6 -10.11 19.59 13.52
CA ASP A 6 -11.17 19.08 14.39
C ASP A 6 -12.02 18.03 13.69
N TRP A 7 -12.09 16.84 14.27
CA TRP A 7 -12.85 15.69 13.80
C TRP A 7 -13.62 15.07 14.96
N ASN A 8 -14.85 15.51 15.16
CA ASN A 8 -15.72 15.12 16.29
C ASN A 8 -15.12 15.47 17.68
N GLY A 9 -14.59 16.69 17.83
CA GLY A 9 -14.06 17.18 19.11
C GLY A 9 -12.70 16.58 19.48
N MET A 10 -12.08 15.86 18.54
CA MET A 10 -10.73 15.29 18.67
C MET A 10 -9.91 15.63 17.44
N ILE A 11 -8.59 15.64 17.61
CA ILE A 11 -7.67 15.73 16.48
C ILE A 11 -7.49 14.33 15.88
N ASN A 12 -7.88 14.16 14.62
CA ASN A 12 -7.58 12.98 13.84
C ASN A 12 -6.46 13.30 12.84
N PRO A 13 -5.21 12.86 13.08
CA PRO A 13 -4.09 13.18 12.20
C PRO A 13 -4.27 12.68 10.77
N MET A 14 -4.89 11.52 10.58
CA MET A 14 -5.12 10.92 9.26
C MET A 14 -6.16 11.73 8.47
N ALA A 15 -7.29 12.06 9.09
CA ALA A 15 -8.30 12.89 8.46
C ALA A 15 -7.78 14.31 8.16
N SER A 16 -7.00 14.88 9.09
CA SER A 16 -6.34 16.17 8.90
C SER A 16 -5.34 16.14 7.73
N MET A 17 -4.53 15.07 7.62
CA MET A 17 -3.60 14.90 6.50
C MET A 17 -4.35 14.83 5.17
N ILE A 18 -5.40 13.99 5.09
CA ILE A 18 -6.20 13.86 3.86
C ILE A 18 -6.83 15.19 3.51
N LYS A 19 -7.32 15.97 4.48
CA LYS A 19 -7.96 17.25 4.18
C LYS A 19 -6.99 18.33 3.73
N CYS A 20 -5.79 18.38 4.30
CA CYS A 20 -4.86 19.49 4.09
C CYS A 20 -3.81 19.25 2.98
N CYS A 21 -3.60 18.03 2.52
CA CYS A 21 -2.59 17.75 1.49
C CYS A 21 -3.04 18.16 0.08
N HIS A 22 -2.05 18.37 -0.80
CA HIS A 22 -2.28 18.57 -2.24
C HIS A 22 -2.46 17.24 -3.00
N ALA A 23 -1.82 16.17 -2.50
CA ALA A 23 -1.89 14.81 -3.03
C ALA A 23 -1.58 13.81 -1.91
N PHE A 24 -2.16 12.61 -1.96
CA PHE A 24 -1.83 11.49 -1.10
C PHE A 24 -1.80 10.18 -1.89
N THR A 25 -1.02 9.22 -1.40
CA THR A 25 -0.77 7.95 -2.10
C THR A 25 -1.12 6.76 -1.22
N ALA A 26 -1.54 5.67 -1.84
CA ALA A 26 -1.67 4.35 -1.22
C ALA A 26 -0.67 3.38 -1.84
N VAL A 27 -0.40 2.26 -1.16
CA VAL A 27 0.61 1.25 -1.56
C VAL A 27 0.23 0.42 -2.79
N SER A 28 -0.97 0.62 -3.34
CA SER A 28 -1.45 0.06 -4.60
C SER A 28 -2.75 0.74 -5.02
N GLU A 29 -3.13 0.62 -6.30
CA GLU A 29 -4.44 1.02 -6.81
C GLU A 29 -5.57 0.25 -6.11
N GLY A 30 -5.44 -1.07 -5.99
CA GLY A 30 -6.47 -1.90 -5.33
C GLY A 30 -6.68 -1.52 -3.86
N TYR A 31 -5.61 -1.22 -3.12
CA TYR A 31 -5.75 -0.76 -1.74
C TYR A 31 -6.39 0.63 -1.68
N LEU A 32 -6.07 1.53 -2.61
CA LEU A 32 -6.75 2.82 -2.70
C LEU A 32 -8.25 2.65 -2.96
N GLU A 33 -8.64 1.73 -3.84
CA GLU A 33 -10.04 1.39 -4.10
C GLU A 33 -10.76 0.92 -2.82
N GLU A 34 -10.10 0.08 -2.02
CA GLU A 34 -10.62 -0.35 -0.72
C GLU A 34 -10.85 0.83 0.23
N LEU A 35 -9.96 1.84 0.25
CA LEU A 35 -10.12 3.03 1.12
C LEU A 35 -11.38 3.86 0.79
N PHE A 36 -11.87 3.82 -0.45
CA PHE A 36 -13.13 4.51 -0.79
C PHE A 36 -14.37 3.83 -0.18
N SER A 37 -14.28 2.55 0.19
CA SER A 37 -15.43 1.76 0.68
C SER A 37 -15.27 1.24 2.11
N ASN A 38 -14.03 1.15 2.61
CA ASN A 38 -13.72 0.58 3.92
C ASN A 38 -12.50 1.29 4.54
N PHE A 39 -12.76 2.39 5.24
CA PHE A 39 -11.75 3.23 5.85
C PHE A 39 -12.16 3.77 7.22
N LYS A 40 -12.83 2.91 8.00
CA LYS A 40 -13.15 3.12 9.42
C LYS A 40 -13.85 4.46 9.70
N GLY A 41 -14.77 4.88 8.85
CA GLY A 41 -15.55 6.12 9.00
C GLY A 41 -14.97 7.35 8.28
N LEU A 42 -13.83 7.22 7.62
CA LEU A 42 -13.22 8.27 6.79
C LEU A 42 -13.50 8.10 5.29
N GLU A 43 -14.33 7.13 4.90
CA GLU A 43 -14.70 6.85 3.51
C GLU A 43 -15.28 8.10 2.82
N PRO A 44 -16.21 8.85 3.44
CA PRO A 44 -16.75 10.06 2.80
C PRO A 44 -15.68 11.13 2.57
N LEU A 45 -14.69 11.22 3.46
CA LEU A 45 -13.58 12.15 3.33
C LEU A 45 -12.68 11.76 2.16
N VAL A 46 -12.31 10.48 2.06
CA VAL A 46 -11.48 9.98 0.96
C VAL A 46 -12.19 10.13 -0.38
N GLN A 47 -13.50 9.87 -0.45
CA GLN A 47 -14.32 10.09 -1.64
C GLN A 47 -14.36 11.55 -2.08
N GLN A 48 -14.55 12.48 -1.13
CA GLN A 48 -14.50 13.94 -1.39
C GLN A 48 -13.14 14.39 -1.94
N GLU A 49 -12.08 13.76 -1.45
CA GLU A 49 -10.69 14.08 -1.77
C GLU A 49 -10.10 13.14 -2.84
N SER A 50 -10.95 12.44 -3.59
CA SER A 50 -10.56 11.43 -4.58
C SER A 50 -9.65 11.96 -5.69
N GLN A 51 -9.83 13.22 -6.10
CA GLN A 51 -9.05 13.84 -7.18
C GLN A 51 -7.55 13.94 -6.88
N LYS A 52 -7.17 13.85 -5.61
CA LYS A 52 -5.78 13.94 -5.16
C LYS A 52 -5.22 12.62 -4.64
N ALA A 53 -5.94 11.52 -4.84
CA ALA A 53 -5.58 10.19 -4.38
C ALA A 53 -4.93 9.37 -5.49
N PHE A 54 -3.82 8.68 -5.20
CA PHE A 54 -3.09 7.87 -6.20
C PHE A 54 -2.64 6.52 -5.62
N GLY A 55 -2.80 5.43 -6.38
CA GLY A 55 -2.28 4.12 -6.00
C GLY A 55 -0.92 3.85 -6.60
N ILE A 56 0.14 3.82 -5.79
CA ILE A 56 1.51 3.54 -6.26
C ILE A 56 1.97 2.21 -5.67
N ILE A 57 2.20 1.24 -6.55
CA ILE A 57 2.66 -0.10 -6.15
C ILE A 57 4.06 0.00 -5.57
N ASN A 58 4.24 -0.53 -4.36
CA ASN A 58 5.54 -0.61 -3.73
C ASN A 58 6.51 -1.49 -4.55
N GLY A 59 7.72 -0.99 -4.72
CA GLY A 59 8.83 -1.76 -5.28
C GLY A 59 9.66 -2.47 -4.21
N ILE A 60 10.49 -3.41 -4.64
CA ILE A 60 11.59 -3.98 -3.85
C ILE A 60 12.90 -3.73 -4.57
N ASP A 61 14.00 -3.64 -3.82
CA ASP A 61 15.34 -3.55 -4.38
C ASP A 61 15.75 -4.90 -4.98
N THR A 62 15.92 -4.97 -6.30
CA THR A 62 16.24 -6.21 -7.02
C THR A 62 17.71 -6.60 -6.94
N GLU A 63 18.60 -5.68 -6.57
CA GLU A 63 20.02 -5.98 -6.38
C GLU A 63 20.23 -6.68 -5.02
N VAL A 64 19.51 -6.20 -4.00
CA VAL A 64 19.48 -6.83 -2.68
C VAL A 64 18.69 -8.14 -2.74
N TRP A 65 17.48 -8.13 -3.31
CA TRP A 65 16.58 -9.29 -3.34
C TRP A 65 16.65 -10.01 -4.70
N ASN A 66 17.83 -10.54 -5.03
CA ASN A 66 18.07 -11.25 -6.29
C ASN A 66 17.95 -12.78 -6.11
N PRO A 67 16.89 -13.45 -6.61
CA PRO A 67 16.71 -14.88 -6.40
C PRO A 67 17.81 -15.78 -6.98
N SER A 68 18.63 -15.27 -7.90
CA SER A 68 19.74 -16.02 -8.49
C SER A 68 21.01 -16.00 -7.64
N THR A 69 21.16 -15.04 -6.72
CA THR A 69 22.36 -14.88 -5.88
C THR A 69 22.05 -14.79 -4.39
N ASP A 70 20.78 -14.73 -4.00
CA ASP A 70 20.35 -14.65 -2.61
C ASP A 70 20.74 -15.92 -1.84
N GLU A 71 21.66 -15.78 -0.88
CA GLU A 71 22.16 -16.85 -0.02
C GLU A 71 21.12 -17.32 1.02
N MET A 72 20.08 -16.52 1.29
CA MET A 72 18.99 -16.89 2.19
C MET A 72 18.01 -17.89 1.54
N LEU A 73 18.08 -18.08 0.22
CA LEU A 73 17.30 -19.09 -0.48
C LEU A 73 17.99 -20.45 -0.41
N ALA A 74 17.23 -21.48 0.01
CA ALA A 74 17.73 -22.86 -0.02
C ALA A 74 18.13 -23.33 -1.44
N PHE A 75 17.50 -22.76 -2.46
CA PHE A 75 17.84 -22.99 -3.87
C PHE A 75 17.62 -21.71 -4.68
N ASN A 76 18.66 -21.24 -5.36
CA ASN A 76 18.58 -20.07 -6.22
C ASN A 76 17.79 -20.37 -7.51
N THR A 77 16.95 -19.42 -7.92
CA THR A 77 16.10 -19.56 -9.10
C THR A 77 16.51 -18.56 -10.17
N THR A 78 16.78 -19.06 -11.38
CA THR A 78 16.99 -18.23 -12.57
C THR A 78 15.71 -18.25 -13.41
N LYS A 79 15.43 -17.19 -14.18
CA LYS A 79 14.21 -17.06 -15.03
C LYS A 79 13.89 -18.27 -15.92
N LYS A 80 14.89 -19.09 -16.25
CA LYS A 80 14.77 -20.33 -17.05
C LYS A 80 14.30 -21.55 -16.25
N CYS A 81 14.37 -21.52 -14.91
CA CYS A 81 14.18 -22.66 -14.03
C CYS A 81 12.73 -22.82 -13.49
N CYS A 82 11.73 -22.26 -14.17
CA CYS A 82 10.34 -22.28 -13.71
C CYS A 82 9.60 -23.63 -13.87
N LYS A 83 10.31 -24.79 -13.84
CA LYS A 83 9.69 -26.13 -14.00
C LYS A 83 9.98 -27.16 -12.89
N ARG A 84 10.40 -26.74 -11.69
CA ARG A 84 10.62 -27.64 -10.54
C ARG A 84 10.23 -26.82 -9.29
N THR A 85 9.26 -27.16 -8.43
CA THR A 85 8.93 -28.47 -7.88
C THR A 85 7.53 -28.42 -7.23
N LYS A 86 6.53 -29.16 -7.75
CA LYS A 86 5.38 -29.63 -6.95
C LYS A 86 5.71 -31.04 -6.46
N LYS A 87 6.57 -31.16 -5.45
CA LYS A 87 6.71 -32.37 -4.62
C LYS A 87 7.31 -31.95 -3.28
N ILE A 88 6.45 -31.55 -2.36
CA ILE A 88 6.65 -31.86 -0.95
C ILE A 88 5.42 -32.66 -0.59
N GLN A 89 5.58 -33.99 -0.65
CA GLN A 89 4.72 -34.92 0.07
C GLN A 89 5.03 -34.72 1.54
N ASN A 90 3.99 -34.45 2.32
CA ASN A 90 3.69 -35.15 3.58
C ASN A 90 2.18 -35.06 3.78
#